data_AF-A0A846V1H9-F1
#
_entry.id   AF-A0A846V1H9-F1
#
_cell.length_a   1.000
_cell.length_b   1.000
_cell.length_c   1.000
_cell.angle_alpha   90.00
_cell.angle_beta   90.00
_cell.angle_gamma   90.00
#
_symmetry.space_group_name_H-M   'P 1'
#
loop_
_entity.id
_entity.type
_entity.pdbx_description
1 polymer ?
#
loop_
_entity_poly.entity_id
_entity_poly.type
_entity_poly.pdbx_seq_one_letter_code
_entity_poly.pdbx_strand_id
1 'polypeptide(L)'
;MKKLTVIGLALIGLSSGAAAMEDLKAPSEQSALVCFIDFRVGLAIGRNEEEIGSKGPCRYTIDKKVFRSMLLPRKDSEFYQKSNVRAKIIYSPTEVYFIDANGVVRFGDHKFVVNKDEFTKYVKDIHGK
;
A
#
# COMPACT_ATOMS: atom_id res chain seq x y z
N MET A 1 -21.08 60.71 11.68
CA MET A 1 -21.52 59.78 10.62
C MET A 1 -20.30 59.03 10.08
N LYS A 2 -20.11 57.75 10.44
CA LYS A 2 -19.03 56.90 9.91
C LYS A 2 -19.68 55.68 9.25
N LYS A 3 -19.58 55.59 7.92
CA LYS A 3 -20.01 54.44 7.12
C LYS A 3 -18.92 53.38 7.19
N LEU A 4 -19.20 52.22 7.78
CA LEU A 4 -18.35 51.03 7.66
C LEU A 4 -18.83 50.22 6.45
N THR A 5 -17.94 50.06 5.48
CA THR A 5 -18.11 49.19 4.32
C THR A 5 -17.73 47.76 4.72
N VAL A 6 -18.67 46.82 4.58
CA VAL A 6 -18.40 45.37 4.77
C VAL A 6 -18.06 44.78 3.41
N ILE A 7 -16.84 44.28 3.23
CA ILE A 7 -16.43 43.48 2.08
C ILE A 7 -16.64 42.01 2.47
N GLY A 8 -17.70 41.41 1.95
CA GLY A 8 -17.96 39.97 2.09
C GLY A 8 -17.07 39.19 1.12
N LEU A 9 -16.06 38.50 1.65
CA LEU A 9 -15.25 37.55 0.89
C LEU A 9 -15.99 36.19 0.89
N ALA A 10 -16.59 35.84 -0.24
CA ALA A 10 -17.19 34.53 -0.44
C ALA A 10 -16.07 33.48 -0.59
N LEU A 11 -15.91 32.60 0.40
CA LEU A 11 -15.09 31.40 0.30
C LEU A 11 -15.76 30.40 -0.65
N ILE A 12 -15.20 30.27 -1.85
CA ILE A 12 -15.54 29.19 -2.78
C ILE A 12 -15.01 27.90 -2.16
N GLY A 13 -15.92 27.07 -1.67
CA GLY A 13 -15.61 25.75 -1.15
C GLY A 13 -14.97 24.90 -2.25
N LEU A 14 -13.68 24.62 -2.11
CA LEU A 14 -13.00 23.53 -2.78
C LEU A 14 -13.66 22.23 -2.29
N SER A 15 -14.62 21.73 -3.06
CA SER A 15 -15.11 20.36 -2.93
C SER A 15 -13.98 19.44 -3.39
N SER A 16 -13.04 19.17 -2.49
CA SER A 16 -12.11 18.07 -2.64
C SER A 16 -12.94 16.81 -2.77
N GLY A 17 -12.98 16.25 -3.98
CA GLY A 17 -13.51 14.92 -4.24
C GLY A 17 -12.69 13.91 -3.43
N ALA A 18 -13.12 13.67 -2.21
CA ALA A 18 -12.69 12.51 -1.44
C ALA A 18 -13.29 11.31 -2.16
N ALA A 19 -12.51 10.70 -3.05
CA ALA A 19 -12.81 9.38 -3.56
C ALA A 19 -12.98 8.47 -2.33
N ALA A 20 -14.21 8.01 -2.11
CA ALA A 20 -14.53 7.04 -1.08
C ALA A 20 -13.72 5.77 -1.38
N MET A 21 -12.57 5.64 -0.73
CA MET A 21 -11.91 4.36 -0.58
C MET A 21 -12.83 3.55 0.31
N GLU A 22 -13.48 2.53 -0.25
CA GLU A 22 -14.17 1.50 0.53
C GLU A 22 -13.26 1.07 1.68
N ASP A 23 -13.83 1.03 2.88
CA ASP A 23 -13.13 0.85 4.16
C ASP A 23 -12.53 -0.56 4.22
N LEU A 24 -11.40 -0.75 3.53
CA LEU A 24 -10.57 -1.95 3.53
C LEU A 24 -9.88 -2.05 4.89
N LYS A 25 -10.66 -2.41 5.90
CA LYS A 25 -10.18 -2.58 7.26
C LYS A 25 -9.48 -3.92 7.38
N ALA A 26 -8.24 -3.89 7.87
CA ALA A 26 -7.48 -5.10 8.14
C ALA A 26 -8.22 -6.00 9.15
N PRO A 27 -8.16 -7.33 9.02
CA PRO A 27 -8.98 -8.25 9.82
C PRO A 27 -8.65 -8.25 11.32
N SER A 28 -7.47 -7.75 11.72
CA SER A 28 -7.12 -7.46 13.12
C SER A 28 -5.92 -6.51 13.19
N GLU A 29 -5.62 -5.93 14.36
CA GLU A 29 -4.40 -5.12 14.55
C GLU A 29 -3.09 -5.89 14.30
N GLN A 30 -3.15 -7.22 14.35
CA GLN A 30 -1.99 -8.10 14.18
C GLN A 30 -1.86 -8.64 12.75
N SER A 31 -2.83 -8.42 11.88
CA SER A 31 -2.83 -8.94 10.50
C SER A 31 -3.13 -7.82 9.51
N ALA A 32 -2.30 -7.67 8.47
CA ALA A 32 -2.59 -6.73 7.38
C ALA A 32 -3.49 -7.35 6.32
N LEU A 33 -4.29 -6.51 5.67
CA LEU A 33 -4.84 -6.83 4.34
C LEU A 33 -3.72 -6.70 3.29
N VAL A 34 -3.65 -7.65 2.37
CA VAL A 34 -2.64 -7.67 1.30
C VAL A 34 -3.32 -7.78 -0.06
N CYS A 35 -3.04 -6.79 -0.92
CA CYS A 35 -3.32 -6.84 -2.35
C CYS A 35 -2.07 -7.39 -3.05
N PHE A 36 -2.14 -8.61 -3.59
CA PHE A 36 -0.94 -9.35 -3.99
C PHE A 36 -1.06 -9.98 -5.38
N ILE A 37 -0.04 -9.76 -6.20
CA ILE A 37 0.21 -10.46 -7.46
C ILE A 37 1.43 -11.33 -7.22
N ASP A 38 1.23 -12.65 -7.22
CA ASP A 38 2.27 -13.63 -6.91
C ASP A 38 3.54 -13.40 -7.76
N PHE A 39 4.69 -13.34 -7.09
CA PHE A 39 6.00 -13.09 -7.69
C PHE A 39 6.39 -14.15 -8.73
N ARG A 40 5.81 -15.35 -8.66
CA ARG A 40 6.08 -16.48 -9.56
C ARG A 40 5.38 -16.34 -10.91
N VAL A 41 4.39 -15.44 -11.02
CA VAL A 41 3.69 -15.20 -12.28
C VAL A 41 4.56 -14.32 -13.17
N GLY A 42 5.50 -14.96 -13.88
CA GLY A 42 6.55 -14.28 -14.68
C GLY A 42 6.04 -13.43 -15.84
N LEU A 43 4.82 -13.68 -16.35
CA LEU A 43 4.20 -12.91 -17.43
C LEU A 43 3.39 -11.71 -16.96
N ALA A 44 3.03 -11.64 -15.67
CA ALA A 44 2.32 -10.48 -15.15
C ALA A 44 3.34 -9.37 -15.04
N ILE A 45 3.17 -8.24 -15.73
CA ILE A 45 3.76 -6.98 -15.28
C ILE A 45 3.04 -6.64 -13.96
N GLY A 46 3.77 -6.16 -12.95
CA GLY A 46 3.15 -5.64 -11.73
C GLY A 46 2.19 -4.47 -12.04
N ARG A 47 1.68 -3.83 -11.00
CA ARG A 47 0.83 -2.65 -11.15
C ARG A 47 1.59 -1.41 -10.73
N ASN A 48 1.15 -0.25 -11.18
CA ASN A 48 1.57 0.98 -10.53
C ASN A 48 1.10 0.96 -9.08
N GLU A 49 1.87 1.59 -8.21
CA GLU A 49 1.58 1.69 -6.79
C GLU A 49 0.17 2.24 -6.49
N GLU A 50 -0.31 3.17 -7.32
CA GLU A 50 -1.63 3.79 -7.23
C GLU A 50 -2.77 2.84 -7.65
N GLU A 51 -2.46 1.79 -8.42
CA GLU A 51 -3.45 0.88 -9.00
C GLU A 51 -3.58 -0.44 -8.25
N ILE A 52 -2.55 -0.89 -7.52
CA ILE A 52 -2.54 -2.24 -6.94
C ILE A 52 -3.62 -2.45 -5.86
N GLY A 53 -4.08 -1.38 -5.22
CA GLY A 53 -5.16 -1.44 -4.23
C GLY A 53 -6.58 -1.34 -4.81
N SER A 54 -6.72 -0.80 -6.02
CA SER A 54 -8.03 -0.63 -6.69
C SER A 54 -8.28 -1.70 -7.76
N LYS A 55 -7.21 -2.29 -8.31
CA LYS A 55 -7.27 -3.28 -9.41
C LYS A 55 -6.56 -4.61 -9.08
N GLY A 56 -5.84 -4.70 -7.96
CA GLY A 56 -5.20 -5.94 -7.51
C GLY A 56 -6.12 -6.76 -6.60
N PRO A 57 -5.94 -8.09 -6.50
CA PRO A 57 -6.76 -8.92 -5.62
C PRO A 57 -6.35 -8.67 -4.16
N CYS A 58 -7.08 -7.79 -3.48
CA CYS A 58 -6.97 -7.54 -2.04
C CYS A 58 -7.71 -8.62 -1.25
N ARG A 59 -7.20 -9.85 -1.33
CA ARG A 59 -7.84 -11.05 -0.76
C ARG A 59 -6.93 -11.82 0.19
N TYR A 60 -5.77 -11.26 0.52
CA TYR A 60 -4.77 -11.97 1.31
C TYR A 60 -4.50 -11.28 2.64
N THR A 61 -3.87 -12.01 3.55
CA THR A 61 -3.42 -11.52 4.85
C THR A 61 -1.99 -11.93 5.15
N ILE A 62 -1.33 -11.14 5.99
CA ILE A 62 -0.04 -11.49 6.58
C ILE A 62 0.03 -10.98 8.02
N ASP A 63 0.64 -11.77 8.90
CA ASP A 63 0.88 -11.36 10.29
C ASP A 63 1.93 -10.24 10.37
N LYS A 64 1.69 -9.28 11.26
CA LYS A 64 2.52 -8.08 11.42
C LYS A 64 3.94 -8.38 11.87
N LYS A 65 4.10 -9.28 12.84
CA LYS A 65 5.42 -9.64 13.37
C LYS A 65 6.20 -10.42 12.33
N VAL A 66 5.52 -11.36 11.66
CA VAL A 66 6.08 -12.17 10.58
C VAL A 66 6.57 -11.29 9.42
N PHE A 67 5.74 -10.36 8.95
CA PHE A 67 6.16 -9.46 7.87
C PHE A 67 7.34 -8.58 8.28
N ARG A 68 7.29 -7.98 9.49
CA ARG A 68 8.36 -7.10 9.97
C ARG A 68 9.68 -7.86 10.16
N SER A 69 9.67 -9.13 10.55
CA SER A 69 10.90 -9.92 10.67
C SER A 69 11.54 -10.27 9.32
N MET A 70 10.81 -10.15 8.20
CA MET A 70 11.36 -10.35 6.85
C MET A 70 12.03 -9.10 6.28
N LEU A 71 11.84 -7.93 6.90
CA LEU A 71 12.38 -6.67 6.38
C LEU A 71 13.89 -6.62 6.60
N LEU A 72 14.64 -6.74 5.52
CA LEU A 72 16.09 -6.65 5.51
C LEU A 72 16.55 -5.25 5.06
N PRO A 73 17.72 -4.78 5.53
CA PRO A 73 18.32 -3.55 5.01
C PRO A 73 18.55 -3.64 3.50
N ARG A 74 18.22 -2.56 2.79
CA ARG A 74 18.42 -2.43 1.34
C ARG A 74 19.88 -2.13 1.02
N LYS A 75 20.42 -2.77 -0.03
CA LYS A 75 21.70 -2.43 -0.64
C LYS A 75 21.55 -1.25 -1.61
N ASP A 76 22.62 -0.49 -1.83
CA ASP A 76 22.56 0.70 -2.71
C ASP A 76 22.19 0.38 -4.17
N SER A 77 22.47 -0.84 -4.63
CA SER A 77 22.13 -1.32 -5.97
C SER A 77 20.64 -1.65 -6.18
N GLU A 78 19.84 -1.70 -5.11
CA GLU A 78 18.44 -2.11 -5.19
C GLU A 78 17.54 -0.88 -5.33
N PHE A 79 16.84 -0.78 -6.45
CA PHE A 79 15.97 0.35 -6.76
C PHE A 79 14.51 -0.08 -6.74
N TYR A 80 13.70 0.69 -6.02
CA TYR A 80 12.26 0.48 -5.98
C TYR A 80 11.59 0.94 -7.28
N GLN A 81 10.87 0.05 -7.94
CA GLN A 81 10.15 0.31 -9.19
C GLN A 81 8.66 0.58 -8.93
N LYS A 82 8.28 1.85 -8.78
CA LYS A 82 6.89 2.28 -8.51
C LYS A 82 5.88 1.81 -9.58
N SER A 83 6.35 1.54 -10.80
CA SER A 83 5.52 1.06 -11.92
C SER A 83 5.34 -0.45 -11.97
N ASN A 84 6.03 -1.21 -11.12
CA ASN A 84 6.03 -2.68 -11.14
C ASN A 84 5.84 -3.26 -9.73
N VAL A 85 4.81 -2.79 -9.04
CA VAL A 85 4.42 -3.22 -7.69
C VAL A 85 3.69 -4.55 -7.75
N ARG A 86 4.03 -5.44 -6.81
CA ARG A 86 3.46 -6.78 -6.65
C ARG A 86 2.62 -6.93 -5.39
N ALA A 87 2.95 -6.19 -4.34
CA ALA A 87 2.16 -6.23 -3.12
C ALA A 87 1.89 -4.81 -2.58
N LYS A 88 0.69 -4.62 -2.04
CA LYS A 88 0.35 -3.53 -1.12
C LYS A 88 -0.16 -4.15 0.17
N ILE A 89 0.45 -3.79 1.29
CA ILE A 89 0.17 -4.33 2.63
C ILE A 89 -0.37 -3.19 3.48
N ILE A 90 -1.57 -3.37 4.04
CA ILE A 90 -2.33 -2.32 4.73
C ILE A 90 -2.61 -2.81 6.15
N TYR A 91 -1.93 -2.24 7.14
CA TYR A 91 -2.29 -2.42 8.55
C TYR A 91 -3.28 -1.34 9.01
N SER A 92 -3.09 -0.12 8.52
CA SER A 92 -3.95 1.04 8.77
C SER A 92 -3.79 2.04 7.60
N PRO A 93 -4.60 3.10 7.54
CA PRO A 93 -4.45 4.14 6.51
C PRO A 93 -3.07 4.81 6.48
N THR A 94 -2.35 4.83 7.61
CA THR A 94 -1.02 5.45 7.74
C THR A 94 0.13 4.45 7.73
N GLU A 95 -0.16 3.15 7.88
CA GLU A 95 0.82 2.07 7.90
C GLU A 95 0.64 1.17 6.66
N VAL A 96 1.17 1.66 5.52
CA VAL A 96 1.06 1.01 4.21
C VAL A 96 2.43 0.73 3.62
N TYR A 97 2.69 -0.52 3.29
CA TYR A 97 3.91 -0.95 2.61
C TYR A 97 3.59 -1.34 1.17
N PHE A 98 4.55 -1.12 0.28
CA PHE A 98 4.50 -1.57 -1.10
C PHE A 98 5.72 -2.41 -1.42
N ILE A 99 5.57 -3.46 -2.22
CA ILE A 99 6.68 -4.33 -2.63
C ILE A 99 6.71 -4.40 -4.15
N ASP A 100 7.84 -4.05 -4.75
CA ASP A 100 8.03 -4.16 -6.21
C ASP A 100 8.39 -5.59 -6.66
N ALA A 101 8.46 -5.81 -7.97
CA ALA A 101 8.79 -7.11 -8.56
C ALA A 101 10.17 -7.68 -8.17
N ASN A 102 11.08 -6.82 -7.71
CA ASN A 102 12.40 -7.23 -7.25
C ASN A 102 12.41 -7.61 -5.76
N GLY A 103 11.31 -7.38 -5.04
CA GLY A 103 11.21 -7.61 -3.60
C GLY A 103 11.64 -6.39 -2.77
N VAL A 104 11.83 -5.23 -3.40
CA VAL A 104 12.15 -3.99 -2.68
C VAL A 104 10.87 -3.45 -2.06
N VAL A 105 10.91 -3.24 -0.75
CA VAL A 105 9.80 -2.71 0.03
C VAL A 105 9.96 -1.21 0.20
N ARG A 106 8.86 -0.45 0.05
CA ARG A 106 8.78 0.97 0.37
C ARG A 106 7.78 1.22 1.50
N PHE A 107 8.16 2.03 2.48
CA PHE A 107 7.29 2.55 3.54
C PHE A 107 7.60 4.04 3.76
N GLY A 108 6.74 4.92 3.26
CA GLY A 108 7.08 6.35 3.18
C GLY A 108 8.38 6.54 2.40
N ASP A 109 9.36 7.19 3.03
CA ASP A 109 10.71 7.40 2.46
C ASP A 109 11.67 6.23 2.74
N HIS A 110 11.31 5.34 3.66
CA HIS A 110 12.12 4.19 4.02
C HIS A 110 12.01 3.07 2.98
N LYS A 111 13.11 2.35 2.78
CA LYS A 111 13.17 1.21 1.87
C LYS A 111 13.87 0.02 2.52
N PHE A 112 13.34 -1.17 2.25
CA PHE A 112 13.83 -2.46 2.74
C PHE A 112 13.82 -3.46 1.58
N VAL A 113 14.20 -4.70 1.87
CA VAL A 113 14.05 -5.83 0.95
C VAL A 113 13.42 -6.99 1.67
N VAL A 114 12.70 -7.82 0.94
CA VAL A 114 12.22 -9.12 1.43
C VAL A 114 12.65 -10.23 0.50
N ASN A 115 12.79 -11.43 1.04
CA ASN A 115 12.85 -12.63 0.21
C ASN A 115 11.45 -12.89 -0.37
N LYS A 116 11.34 -12.92 -1.70
CA LYS A 116 10.06 -13.07 -2.41
C LYS A 116 9.38 -14.41 -2.17
N ASP A 117 10.14 -15.49 -2.10
CA ASP A 117 9.61 -16.84 -1.88
C ASP A 117 9.12 -16.98 -0.45
N GLU A 118 9.89 -16.44 0.51
CA GLU A 118 9.49 -16.39 1.91
C GLU A 118 8.21 -15.57 2.09
N PHE A 119 8.17 -14.35 1.54
CA PHE A 119 6.96 -13.52 1.60
C PHE A 119 5.74 -14.28 1.04
N THR A 120 5.87 -14.88 -0.14
CA THR A 120 4.78 -15.63 -0.79
C THR A 120 4.27 -16.78 0.08
N LYS A 121 5.15 -17.46 0.82
CA LYS A 121 4.79 -18.56 1.73
C LYS A 121 3.92 -18.11 2.91
N TYR A 122 4.11 -16.89 3.40
CA TYR A 122 3.42 -16.40 4.60
C TYR A 122 2.16 -15.57 4.31
N VAL A 123 1.97 -15.14 3.05
CA VAL A 123 0.73 -14.52 2.61
C VAL A 123 -0.35 -15.59 2.46
N LYS A 124 -1.48 -15.41 3.14
CA LYS A 124 -2.59 -16.38 3.19
C LYS A 124 -3.85 -15.80 2.56
N ASP A 125 -4.53 -16.57 1.72
CA ASP A 125 -5.85 -16.16 1.19
C ASP A 125 -6.87 -16.12 2.34
N ILE A 126 -7.64 -15.04 2.41
CA ILE A 126 -8.69 -14.81 3.42
C ILE A 126 -9.78 -15.89 3.34
N HIS A 127 -10.02 -16.44 2.14
CA HIS A 127 -11.10 -17.40 1.90
C HIS A 127 -10.68 -18.87 2.03
N GLY A 128 -9.43 -19.16 2.43
CA GLY A 128 -9.01 -20.48 2.88
C GLY A 128 -9.33 -21.63 1.92
N LYS A 129 -8.99 -21.49 0.63
CA LYS A 129 -8.91 -22.63 -0.29
C LYS A 129 -7.50 -23.17 -0.38
#